data_AF-A0AAE1M8L8-F1
#
_entry.id   AF-A0AAE1M8L8-F1
#
_cell.length_a   1.000
_cell.length_b   1.000
_cell.length_c   1.000
_cell.angle_alpha   90.00
_cell.angle_beta   90.00
_cell.angle_gamma   90.00
#
_symmetry.space_group_name_H-M   'P 1'
#
loop_
_entity.id
_entity.type
_entity.pdbx_description
1 polymer ?
#
loop_
_entity_poly.entity_id
_entity_poly.type
_entity_poly.pdbx_seq_one_letter_code
_entity_poly.pdbx_strand_id
1 'polypeptide(L)'
;MTFKLSPAPPKRNRNPSSGGNCPPTATMSTLPRTLGNLRKIGIKEYFRQMLYIGDTKHGTLIGQDRFGNKYYENLEELPLRTRWVDYVKHDYDAAQIEPGWHAWISYSVDKPPTQDSLIATGTRHFEPALPKPNFTGTRGAYKPYNT
;
A
#
# COMPACT_ATOMS: atom_id res chain seq x y z
N MET A 1 -15.96 -7.79 -46.60
CA MET A 1 -15.73 -8.04 -45.16
C MET A 1 -15.22 -6.74 -44.55
N THR A 2 -16.10 -6.01 -43.86
CA THR A 2 -15.86 -4.63 -43.45
C THR A 2 -15.70 -4.60 -41.93
N PHE A 3 -14.49 -4.32 -41.44
CA PHE A 3 -14.18 -4.20 -40.02
C PHE A 3 -14.87 -2.96 -39.43
N LYS A 4 -15.81 -3.16 -38.50
CA LYS A 4 -16.37 -2.09 -37.66
C LYS A 4 -15.39 -1.79 -36.53
N LEU A 5 -14.77 -0.60 -36.55
CA LEU A 5 -14.05 -0.07 -35.40
C LEU A 5 -15.04 0.30 -34.28
N SER A 6 -14.76 -0.14 -33.06
CA SER A 6 -15.45 0.28 -31.84
C SER A 6 -15.08 1.74 -31.49
N PRO A 7 -16.03 2.58 -31.04
CA PRO A 7 -15.73 3.96 -30.68
C PRO A 7 -14.92 4.06 -29.37
N ALA A 8 -13.99 5.02 -29.34
CA ALA A 8 -13.13 5.32 -28.21
C ALA A 8 -13.90 5.88 -26.98
N PRO A 9 -13.41 5.68 -25.74
CA PRO A 9 -14.07 6.21 -24.54
C PRO A 9 -14.03 7.74 -24.48
N PRO A 10 -15.03 8.39 -23.84
CA PRO A 10 -15.16 9.84 -23.83
C PRO A 10 -14.02 10.53 -23.09
N LYS A 11 -13.47 11.59 -23.70
CA LYS A 11 -12.44 12.45 -23.11
C LYS A 11 -12.99 13.12 -21.84
N ARG A 12 -12.36 12.87 -20.69
CA ARG A 12 -12.68 13.52 -19.41
C ARG A 12 -12.44 15.03 -19.55
N ASN A 13 -13.52 15.80 -19.48
CA ASN A 13 -13.52 17.25 -19.60
C ASN A 13 -12.73 17.86 -18.42
N ARG A 14 -11.55 18.44 -18.68
CA ARG A 14 -10.79 19.22 -17.70
C ARG A 14 -11.12 20.69 -17.91
N ASN A 15 -12.15 21.19 -17.22
CA ASN A 15 -12.35 22.63 -17.08
C ASN A 15 -11.28 23.19 -16.11
N PRO A 16 -10.61 24.30 -16.44
CA PRO A 16 -9.73 24.99 -15.50
C PRO A 16 -10.59 25.91 -14.61
N SER A 17 -10.93 25.46 -13.40
CA SER A 17 -11.54 26.33 -12.39
C SER A 17 -10.46 27.08 -11.62
N SER A 18 -10.49 28.39 -11.82
CA SER A 18 -9.85 29.46 -11.07
C SER A 18 -10.01 29.38 -9.54
N GLY A 19 -8.94 29.73 -8.82
CA GLY A 19 -9.02 30.48 -7.56
C GLY A 19 -9.02 29.67 -6.26
N GLY A 20 -7.97 29.88 -5.46
CA GLY A 20 -8.06 29.87 -3.98
C GLY A 20 -8.15 28.50 -3.31
N ASN A 21 -7.00 27.88 -3.09
CA ASN A 21 -6.55 27.40 -1.77
C ASN A 21 -5.27 26.58 -2.02
N CYS A 22 -4.13 27.10 -1.58
CA CYS A 22 -2.97 26.24 -1.37
C CYS A 22 -3.43 25.06 -0.50
N PRO A 23 -3.08 23.80 -0.84
CA PRO A 23 -3.36 22.69 0.05
C PRO A 23 -2.82 23.06 1.45
N PRO A 24 -3.57 22.76 2.52
CA PRO A 24 -3.13 23.09 3.88
C PRO A 24 -1.69 22.63 4.00
N THR A 25 -0.84 23.59 4.36
CA THR A 25 0.61 23.43 4.46
C THR A 25 0.87 22.10 5.15
N ALA A 26 1.43 21.12 4.42
CA ALA A 26 1.72 19.81 4.98
C ALA A 26 2.62 20.06 6.20
N THR A 27 2.05 19.92 7.40
CA THR A 27 2.66 20.34 8.66
C THR A 27 3.71 19.31 9.01
N MET A 28 4.91 19.56 8.50
CA MET A 28 6.09 18.73 8.68
C MET A 28 6.49 18.67 10.16
N SER A 29 6.85 17.46 10.59
CA SER A 29 7.74 17.18 11.73
C SER A 29 7.53 18.07 12.96
N THR A 30 6.29 18.20 13.42
CA THR A 30 5.96 19.05 14.56
C THR A 30 5.62 18.16 15.76
N LEU A 31 6.19 18.46 16.93
CA LEU A 31 5.80 17.83 18.21
C LEU A 31 4.26 17.77 18.43
N PRO A 32 3.43 18.75 18.02
CA PRO A 32 1.98 18.60 18.14
C PRO A 32 1.39 17.51 17.25
N ARG A 33 2.01 17.17 16.12
CA ARG A 33 1.59 16.07 15.24
C ARG A 33 1.83 14.72 15.92
N THR A 34 3.01 14.50 16.49
CA THR A 34 3.33 13.24 17.21
C THR A 34 2.45 13.08 18.45
N LEU A 35 2.20 14.16 19.19
CA LEU A 35 1.31 14.15 20.35
C LEU A 35 -0.17 13.93 19.98
N GLY A 36 -0.63 14.55 18.88
CA GLY A 36 -1.98 14.33 18.34
C GLY A 36 -2.17 12.89 17.85
N ASN A 37 -1.17 12.33 17.19
CA ASN A 37 -1.17 10.94 16.74
C ASN A 37 -1.18 9.97 17.93
N LEU A 38 -0.39 10.22 18.98
CA LEU A 38 -0.36 9.41 20.20
C LEU A 38 -1.76 9.28 20.83
N ARG A 39 -2.53 10.38 20.89
CA ARG A 39 -3.88 10.37 21.46
C ARG A 39 -4.89 9.59 20.60
N LYS A 40 -4.75 9.60 19.27
CA LYS A 40 -5.63 8.88 18.34
C LYS A 40 -5.33 7.38 18.28
N ILE A 41 -4.05 7.00 18.36
CA ILE A 41 -3.55 5.63 18.14
C ILE A 41 -3.54 4.80 19.44
N GLY A 42 -3.23 5.44 20.57
CA GLY A 42 -3.02 4.78 21.85
C GLY A 42 -1.57 4.33 22.08
N ILE A 43 -1.20 4.15 23.36
CA ILE A 43 0.20 3.94 23.79
C ILE A 43 0.82 2.66 23.21
N LYS A 44 0.06 1.54 23.19
CA LYS A 44 0.56 0.24 22.70
C LYS A 44 0.95 0.31 21.23
N GLU A 45 0.08 0.88 20.42
CA GLU A 45 0.26 0.97 18.98
C GLU A 45 1.31 2.05 18.63
N TYR A 46 1.42 3.11 19.44
CA TYR A 46 2.54 4.05 19.36
C TYR A 46 3.90 3.37 19.57
N PHE A 47 4.06 2.55 20.62
CA PHE A 47 5.33 1.84 20.85
C PHE A 47 5.64 0.85 19.72
N ARG A 48 4.63 0.16 19.20
CA ARG A 48 4.78 -0.72 18.03
C ARG A 48 5.27 0.06 16.81
N GLN A 49 4.62 1.18 16.48
CA GLN A 49 5.02 2.02 15.35
C GLN A 49 6.42 2.60 15.52
N MET A 50 6.78 3.00 16.74
CA MET A 50 8.13 3.51 17.03
C MET A 50 9.21 2.47 16.79
N LEU A 51 8.97 1.21 17.18
CA LEU A 51 9.94 0.12 17.04
C LEU A 51 10.05 -0.44 15.61
N TYR A 52 8.96 -0.42 14.84
CA TYR A 52 8.92 -1.04 13.51
C TYR A 52 9.05 -0.03 12.36
N ILE A 53 8.32 1.08 12.43
CA ILE A 53 8.27 2.10 11.36
C ILE A 53 9.26 3.23 11.66
N GLY A 54 9.54 3.50 12.94
CA GLY A 54 10.35 4.64 13.38
C GLY A 54 9.62 5.99 13.26
N ASP A 55 8.32 5.98 13.00
CA ASP A 55 7.49 7.18 12.83
C ASP A 55 6.08 6.92 13.34
N THR A 56 5.40 7.97 13.78
CA THR A 56 4.04 7.91 14.31
C THR A 56 3.06 8.33 13.23
N LYS A 57 2.26 7.37 12.77
CA LYS A 57 1.30 7.55 11.69
C LYS A 57 -0.05 7.03 12.13
N HIS A 58 -1.08 7.81 11.85
CA HIS A 58 -2.47 7.40 12.04
C HIS A 58 -3.14 7.34 10.67
N GLY A 59 -3.98 6.34 10.45
CA GLY A 59 -4.70 6.17 9.19
C GLY A 59 -5.83 5.15 9.31
N THR A 60 -6.61 5.08 8.25
CA THR A 60 -7.73 4.14 8.14
C THR A 60 -7.19 2.78 7.70
N LEU A 61 -7.64 1.71 8.36
CA LEU A 61 -7.31 0.34 7.95
C LEU A 61 -8.08 0.02 6.65
N ILE A 62 -7.35 -0.20 5.57
CA ILE A 62 -7.91 -0.53 4.25
C ILE A 62 -8.15 -2.04 4.13
N GLY A 63 -7.25 -2.85 4.69
CA GLY A 63 -7.39 -4.29 4.67
C GLY A 63 -6.18 -5.02 5.24
N GLN A 64 -6.26 -6.34 5.17
CA GLN A 64 -5.23 -7.25 5.63
C GLN A 64 -4.94 -8.26 4.50
N ASP A 65 -3.67 -8.62 4.33
CA ASP A 65 -3.30 -9.72 3.42
C ASP A 65 -3.45 -11.11 4.06
N ARG A 66 -3.17 -12.16 3.29
CA ARG A 66 -3.23 -13.55 3.77
C ARG A 66 -2.11 -13.90 4.73
N PHE A 67 -1.00 -13.16 4.71
CA PHE A 67 0.13 -13.29 5.63
C PHE A 67 -0.15 -12.60 6.98
N GLY A 68 -1.19 -11.78 7.03
CA GLY A 68 -1.63 -10.99 8.17
C GLY A 68 -1.15 -9.54 8.16
N ASN A 69 -0.36 -9.09 7.18
CA ASN A 69 0.11 -7.71 7.08
C ASN A 69 -1.07 -6.75 6.91
N LYS A 70 -1.04 -5.63 7.64
CA LYS A 70 -2.14 -4.65 7.65
C LYS A 70 -1.77 -3.43 6.83
N TYR A 71 -2.71 -2.95 6.02
CA TYR A 71 -2.51 -1.82 5.12
C TYR A 71 -3.35 -0.63 5.54
N TYR A 72 -2.72 0.53 5.62
CA TYR A 72 -3.33 1.77 6.09
C TYR A 72 -3.17 2.89 5.06
N GLU A 73 -4.15 3.80 5.06
CA GLU A 73 -4.12 5.02 4.22
C GLU A 73 -4.51 6.27 5.03
N ASN A 74 -3.82 7.37 4.76
CA ASN A 74 -4.11 8.71 5.25
C ASN A 74 -3.76 9.76 4.19
N LEU A 75 -4.77 10.46 3.66
CA LEU A 75 -4.62 11.49 2.62
C LEU A 75 -4.17 12.86 3.15
N GLU A 76 -4.11 13.04 4.48
CA GLU A 76 -3.64 14.28 5.12
C GLU A 76 -2.10 14.38 5.17
N GLU A 77 -1.40 13.30 4.81
CA GLU A 77 0.06 13.22 4.77
C GLU A 77 0.65 13.77 3.46
N LEU A 78 1.98 13.94 3.47
CA LEU A 78 2.73 14.23 2.25
C LEU A 78 2.49 13.17 1.17
N PRO A 79 2.50 13.57 -0.13
CA PRO A 79 2.46 12.61 -1.22
C PRO A 79 3.58 11.57 -1.05
N LEU A 80 3.29 10.32 -1.43
CA LEU A 80 4.09 9.10 -1.19
C LEU A 80 4.11 8.59 0.26
N ARG A 81 3.80 9.39 1.28
CA ARG A 81 3.68 8.92 2.69
C ARG A 81 2.24 8.60 3.12
N THR A 82 1.28 8.73 2.21
CA THR A 82 -0.14 8.53 2.52
C THR A 82 -0.50 7.07 2.76
N ARG A 83 0.22 6.12 2.18
CA ARG A 83 0.01 4.67 2.35
C ARG A 83 1.18 4.02 3.08
N TRP A 84 0.90 3.09 3.98
CA TRP A 84 1.92 2.27 4.64
C TRP A 84 1.39 0.89 5.01
N VAL A 85 2.33 -0.02 5.29
CA VAL A 85 2.08 -1.38 5.75
C VAL A 85 2.62 -1.55 7.16
N ASP A 86 1.87 -2.29 7.99
CA ASP A 86 2.32 -2.80 9.28
C ASP A 86 2.52 -4.33 9.15
N TYR A 87 3.77 -4.76 9.23
CA TYR A 87 4.14 -6.16 9.10
C TYR A 87 3.86 -6.94 10.38
N VAL A 88 3.32 -8.15 10.25
CA VAL A 88 3.08 -9.01 11.42
C VAL A 88 4.38 -9.57 11.99
N LYS A 89 5.33 -9.89 11.12
CA LYS A 89 6.63 -10.45 11.51
C LYS A 89 7.61 -9.35 11.92
N HIS A 90 8.43 -9.65 12.92
CA HIS A 90 9.52 -8.77 13.37
C HIS A 90 10.65 -8.67 12.35
N ASP A 91 11.00 -9.80 11.72
CA ASP A 91 11.95 -9.84 10.60
C ASP A 91 11.21 -9.51 9.30
N TYR A 92 10.85 -8.24 9.16
CA TYR A 92 10.06 -7.75 8.04
C TYR A 92 10.92 -7.54 6.80
N ASP A 93 10.38 -7.93 5.64
CA ASP A 93 10.99 -7.72 4.33
C ASP A 93 9.91 -7.23 3.36
N ALA A 94 10.27 -6.30 2.48
CA ALA A 94 9.39 -5.76 1.46
C ALA A 94 8.85 -6.87 0.52
N ALA A 95 9.62 -7.94 0.34
CA ALA A 95 9.20 -9.10 -0.45
C ALA A 95 8.08 -9.94 0.20
N GLN A 96 7.69 -9.66 1.44
CA GLN A 96 6.58 -10.36 2.12
C GLN A 96 5.20 -9.81 1.71
N ILE A 97 5.14 -8.66 1.03
CA ILE A 97 3.89 -8.05 0.55
C ILE A 97 3.32 -8.87 -0.62
N GLU A 98 2.01 -9.14 -0.62
CA GLU A 98 1.38 -9.82 -1.76
C GLU A 98 1.41 -8.96 -3.04
N PRO A 99 1.45 -9.55 -4.24
CA PRO A 99 1.56 -8.80 -5.48
C PRO A 99 0.47 -7.72 -5.68
N GLY A 100 -0.79 -8.03 -5.32
CA GLY A 100 -1.90 -7.08 -5.42
C GLY A 100 -1.74 -5.89 -4.46
N TRP A 101 -1.34 -6.16 -3.23
CA TRP A 101 -1.03 -5.13 -2.23
C TRP A 101 0.23 -4.34 -2.59
N HIS A 102 1.21 -4.97 -3.24
CA HIS A 102 2.44 -4.32 -3.73
C HIS A 102 2.13 -3.30 -4.83
N ALA A 103 1.20 -3.61 -5.73
CA ALA A 103 0.75 -2.65 -6.73
C ALA A 103 0.06 -1.43 -6.09
N TRP A 104 -0.75 -1.67 -5.06
CA TRP A 104 -1.49 -0.60 -4.36
C TRP A 104 -0.59 0.30 -3.51
N ILE A 105 0.33 -0.29 -2.73
CA ILE A 105 1.27 0.47 -1.88
C ILE A 105 2.24 1.32 -2.72
N SER A 106 2.56 0.86 -3.93
CA SER A 106 3.43 1.56 -4.89
C SER A 106 2.70 2.60 -5.74
N TYR A 107 1.44 2.92 -5.45
CA TYR A 107 0.59 3.82 -6.23
C TYR A 107 0.43 3.43 -7.71
N SER A 108 0.65 2.15 -8.06
CA SER A 108 0.41 1.66 -9.42
C SER A 108 -1.08 1.50 -9.71
N VAL A 109 -1.86 1.19 -8.66
CA VAL A 109 -3.32 1.11 -8.71
C VAL A 109 -3.93 1.95 -7.59
N ASP A 110 -5.06 2.58 -7.90
CA ASP A 110 -5.80 3.39 -6.93
C ASP A 110 -6.63 2.52 -5.97
N LYS A 111 -7.20 1.44 -6.49
CA LYS A 111 -8.07 0.55 -5.73
C LYS A 111 -7.24 -0.56 -5.05
N PRO A 112 -7.48 -0.86 -3.76
CA PRO A 112 -6.84 -1.99 -3.09
C PRO A 112 -7.41 -3.32 -3.61
N PRO A 113 -6.68 -4.44 -3.42
CA PRO A 113 -7.13 -5.76 -3.87
C PRO A 113 -8.41 -6.26 -3.20
N THR A 114 -8.81 -5.66 -2.08
CA THR A 114 -10.12 -5.90 -1.45
C THR A 114 -11.29 -5.38 -2.29
N GLN A 115 -11.08 -4.35 -3.11
CA GLN A 115 -12.14 -3.67 -3.87
C GLN A 115 -12.12 -4.01 -5.36
N ASP A 116 -10.98 -4.42 -5.90
CA ASP A 116 -10.83 -4.72 -7.32
C ASP A 116 -10.58 -6.23 -7.53
N SER A 117 -11.54 -6.88 -8.19
CA SER A 117 -11.52 -8.31 -8.49
C SER A 117 -10.38 -8.72 -9.43
N LEU A 118 -9.83 -7.81 -10.23
CA LEU A 118 -8.76 -8.14 -11.19
C LEU A 118 -7.40 -8.36 -10.52
N ILE A 119 -7.16 -7.62 -9.45
CA ILE A 119 -5.93 -7.68 -8.65
C ILE A 119 -6.09 -8.52 -7.37
N ALA A 120 -7.29 -9.07 -7.14
CA ALA A 120 -7.57 -9.95 -6.03
C ALA A 120 -6.69 -11.22 -6.10
N THR A 121 -5.90 -11.41 -5.04
CA THR A 121 -4.97 -12.53 -4.88
C THR A 121 -5.73 -13.86 -4.75
N GLY A 122 -5.16 -14.92 -5.32
CA GLY A 122 -5.58 -16.33 -5.30
C GLY A 122 -6.87 -16.65 -6.05
N THR A 123 -7.20 -15.86 -7.06
CA THR A 123 -8.26 -16.17 -8.03
C THR A 123 -7.77 -17.15 -9.10
N ARG A 124 -6.45 -17.22 -9.34
CA ARG A 124 -5.85 -17.96 -10.45
C ARG A 124 -5.37 -19.34 -9.99
N HIS A 125 -5.60 -20.36 -10.82
CA HIS A 125 -5.26 -21.76 -10.52
C HIS A 125 -3.75 -22.00 -10.32
N PHE A 126 -2.89 -21.20 -10.97
CA PHE A 126 -1.44 -21.31 -10.87
C PHE A 126 -0.84 -20.50 -9.73
N GLU A 127 -1.66 -19.70 -9.03
CA GLU A 127 -1.18 -18.81 -7.99
C GLU A 127 -0.95 -19.60 -6.70
N PRO A 128 0.22 -19.45 -6.06
CA PRO A 128 0.47 -20.11 -4.79
C PRO A 128 -0.54 -19.62 -3.73
N ALA A 129 -0.95 -20.53 -2.84
CA ALA A 129 -1.93 -20.21 -1.79
C ALA A 129 -1.45 -19.07 -0.88
N LEU A 130 -0.15 -19.03 -0.60
CA LEU A 130 0.51 -17.99 0.20
C LEU A 130 1.61 -17.28 -0.61
N PRO A 131 1.84 -15.99 -0.35
CA PRO A 131 2.96 -15.25 -0.93
C PRO A 131 4.28 -15.92 -0.56
N LYS A 132 5.14 -16.13 -1.57
CA LYS A 132 6.46 -16.71 -1.37
C LYS A 132 7.44 -15.58 -1.01
N PRO A 133 8.02 -15.55 0.19
CA PRO A 133 8.97 -14.51 0.56
C PRO A 133 10.29 -14.68 -0.20
N ASN A 134 11.14 -13.66 -0.11
CA ASN A 134 12.51 -13.74 -0.63
C ASN A 134 13.35 -14.69 0.24
N PHE A 135 13.98 -15.68 -0.40
CA PHE A 135 14.84 -16.67 0.26
C PHE A 135 16.33 -16.42 0.03
N THR A 136 16.72 -15.27 -0.53
CA THR A 136 18.12 -14.91 -0.76
C THR A 136 18.93 -14.99 0.55
N GLY A 137 20.12 -15.59 0.50
CA GLY A 137 20.97 -15.78 1.69
C GLY A 137 20.52 -16.89 2.65
N THR A 138 19.37 -17.54 2.40
CA THR A 138 18.90 -18.68 3.20
C THR A 138 19.22 -20.02 2.52
N ARG A 139 19.01 -21.13 3.22
CA ARG A 139 19.10 -22.49 2.65
C ARG A 139 18.11 -22.72 1.49
N GLY A 140 17.04 -21.93 1.41
CA GLY A 140 16.02 -21.98 0.36
C GLY A 140 16.32 -21.12 -0.87
N ALA A 141 17.50 -20.50 -0.96
CA ALA A 141 17.89 -19.70 -2.11
C ALA A 141 17.86 -20.52 -3.40
N TYR A 142 17.39 -19.89 -4.49
CA TYR A 142 17.40 -20.52 -5.81
C TYR A 142 18.85 -20.79 -6.25
N LYS A 143 19.10 -22.03 -6.69
CA LYS A 143 20.38 -22.45 -7.26
C LYS A 143 20.17 -22.77 -8.74
N PRO A 144 20.87 -22.10 -9.67
CA PRO A 144 20.71 -22.37 -11.09
C PRO A 144 21.21 -23.79 -11.41
N TYR A 145 20.53 -24.45 -12.33
CA TYR A 145 20.88 -25.74 -12.89
C TYR A 145 20.54 -25.73 -14.38
N ASN A 146 21.15 -26.64 -15.16
CA ASN A 146 20.79 -26.82 -16.56
C ASN A 146 19.52 -27.67 -16.63
N THR A 147 18.46 -27.13 -17.25
CA THR A 147 17.14 -27.75 -17.42
C THR A 147 17.07 -28.53 -18.73
#